data_AF-A0A7J5Z0T5-F1
#
_entry.id   AF-A0A7J5Z0T5-F1
#
_cell.length_a   1.000
_cell.length_b   1.000
_cell.length_c   1.000
_cell.angle_alpha   90.00
_cell.angle_beta   90.00
_cell.angle_gamma   90.00
#
_symmetry.space_group_name_H-M   'P 1'
#
loop_
_entity.id
_entity.type
_entity.pdbx_description
1 polymer ?
#
loop_
_entity_poly.entity_id
_entity_poly.type
_entity_poly.pdbx_seq_one_letter_code
_entity_poly.pdbx_strand_id
1 'polypeptide(L)'
;MATLKKILFRTLEHLGKEDFEEFKWHLQQKVLGFEGIPKSRLEDACRTQTVDHMFLNYCINTIKVTRNVLKEMNQNLLEEKLSKIPSEPTGWTMVESREGQLAASSGQLAELHPLSN
;
A
#
# COMPACT_ATOMS: atom_id res chain seq x y z
N MET A 1 4.12 -10.79 2.37
CA MET A 1 4.78 -9.72 1.57
C MET A 1 3.90 -9.05 0.51
N ALA A 2 2.89 -9.73 -0.08
CA ALA A 2 2.07 -9.13 -1.15
C ALA A 2 1.34 -7.82 -0.75
N THR A 3 0.96 -7.68 0.53
CA THR A 3 0.28 -6.48 1.04
C THR A 3 1.16 -5.23 0.94
N LEU A 4 2.45 -5.32 1.29
CA LEU A 4 3.37 -4.17 1.23
C LEU A 4 3.65 -3.73 -0.21
N LYS A 5 3.81 -4.69 -1.14
CA LYS A 5 3.95 -4.39 -2.57
C LYS A 5 2.73 -3.64 -3.12
N LYS A 6 1.52 -4.10 -2.78
CA LYS A 6 0.25 -3.45 -3.20
C LYS A 6 0.11 -2.03 -2.63
N ILE A 7 0.45 -1.86 -1.36
CA ILE A 7 0.46 -0.55 -0.70
C ILE A 7 1.41 0.40 -1.41
N LEU A 8 2.66 -0.03 -1.61
CA LEU A 8 3.66 0.80 -2.27
C LEU A 8 3.23 1.17 -3.68
N PHE A 9 2.74 0.19 -4.44
CA PHE A 9 2.20 0.42 -5.77
C PHE A 9 1.11 1.51 -5.76
N ARG A 10 0.13 1.41 -4.86
CA ARG A 10 -0.93 2.42 -4.72
C ARG A 10 -0.36 3.79 -4.35
N THR A 11 0.65 3.86 -3.49
CA THR A 11 1.32 5.14 -3.19
C THR A 11 1.94 5.76 -4.45
N LEU A 12 2.62 4.95 -5.27
CA LEU A 12 3.22 5.42 -6.53
C LEU A 12 2.18 5.76 -7.61
N GLU A 13 0.96 5.21 -7.56
CA GLU A 13 -0.15 5.61 -8.44
C GLU A 13 -0.60 7.05 -8.20
N HIS A 14 -0.39 7.60 -7.00
CA HIS A 14 -0.73 9.00 -6.69
C HIS A 14 0.33 9.99 -7.18
N LEU A 15 1.51 9.52 -7.57
CA LEU A 15 2.54 10.36 -8.17
C LEU A 15 2.17 10.64 -9.63
N GLY A 16 2.22 11.91 -10.04
CA GLY A 16 2.10 12.29 -11.44
C GLY A 16 3.20 11.67 -12.31
N LYS A 17 3.14 11.90 -13.62
CA LYS A 17 4.21 11.40 -14.52
C LYS A 17 5.56 12.02 -14.17
N GLU A 18 5.61 13.34 -13.98
CA GLU A 18 6.83 14.07 -13.67
C GLU A 18 7.38 13.68 -12.30
N ASP A 19 6.53 13.68 -11.27
CA ASP A 19 6.90 13.21 -9.93
C ASP A 19 7.44 11.77 -9.97
N PHE A 20 6.83 10.88 -10.77
CA PHE A 20 7.30 9.51 -10.86
C PHE A 20 8.67 9.39 -11.55
N GLU A 21 8.96 10.21 -12.55
CA GLU A 21 10.30 10.28 -13.15
C GLU A 21 11.33 10.81 -12.16
N GLU A 22 11.00 11.85 -11.39
CA GLU A 22 11.84 12.36 -10.31
C GLU A 22 12.06 11.28 -9.22
N PHE A 23 11.02 10.55 -8.84
CA PHE A 23 11.12 9.42 -7.90
C PHE A 23 12.13 8.37 -8.39
N LYS A 24 12.06 7.99 -9.67
CA LYS A 24 13.05 7.06 -10.27
C LYS A 24 14.45 7.66 -10.30
N TRP A 25 14.59 8.97 -10.47
CA TRP A 25 15.89 9.64 -10.41
C TRP A 25 16.50 9.58 -9.00
N HIS A 26 15.72 9.83 -7.95
CA HIS A 26 16.17 9.68 -6.55
C HIS A 26 16.58 8.24 -6.23
N LEU A 27 15.86 7.24 -6.74
CA LEU A 27 16.21 5.82 -6.53
C LEU A 27 17.55 5.42 -7.16
N GLN A 28 18.06 6.18 -8.13
CA GLN A 28 19.39 5.94 -8.70
C GLN A 28 20.52 6.40 -7.78
N GLN A 29 20.21 7.25 -6.80
CA GLN A 29 21.17 7.77 -5.85
C GLN A 29 21.29 6.85 -4.63
N LYS A 30 22.32 7.09 -3.82
CA LYS A 30 22.47 6.41 -2.54
C LYS A 30 21.45 6.98 -1.55
N VAL A 31 20.49 6.16 -1.12
CA VAL A 31 19.41 6.58 -0.22
C VAL A 31 19.60 5.92 1.15
N LEU A 32 19.69 6.71 2.22
CA LEU A 32 19.86 6.21 3.60
C LEU A 32 21.02 5.21 3.77
N GLY A 33 22.10 5.37 3.00
CA GLY A 33 23.25 4.47 3.02
C GLY A 33 23.08 3.19 2.18
N PHE A 34 21.92 2.96 1.57
CA PHE A 34 21.69 1.87 0.63
C PHE A 34 22.07 2.28 -0.79
N GLU A 35 22.65 1.35 -1.54
CA GLU A 35 23.02 1.58 -2.94
C GLU A 35 21.81 1.86 -3.82
N GLY A 36 21.99 2.79 -4.76
CA GLY A 36 20.96 3.15 -5.73
C GLY A 36 20.69 2.03 -6.73
N ILE A 37 19.51 2.06 -7.33
CA ILE A 37 19.12 1.16 -8.40
C ILE A 37 19.69 1.71 -9.72
N PRO A 38 20.39 0.89 -10.54
CA PRO A 38 20.94 1.35 -11.82
C PRO A 38 19.89 1.99 -12.73
N LYS A 39 20.23 3.11 -13.38
CA LYS A 39 19.36 3.83 -14.33
C LYS A 39 18.73 2.90 -15.37
N SER A 40 19.51 1.97 -15.93
CA SER A 40 19.05 1.03 -16.96
C SER A 40 17.90 0.12 -16.51
N ARG A 41 17.69 -0.05 -15.20
CA ARG A 41 16.55 -0.80 -14.64
C ARG A 41 15.33 0.08 -14.39
N LEU A 42 15.48 1.40 -14.41
CA LEU A 42 14.43 2.36 -14.07
C LEU A 42 13.96 3.20 -15.27
N GLU A 43 14.80 3.43 -16.27
CA GLU A 43 14.52 4.33 -17.40
C GLU A 43 13.13 4.07 -18.01
N ASP A 44 12.85 2.82 -18.40
CA ASP A 44 11.56 2.40 -18.98
C ASP A 44 10.64 1.66 -17.99
N ALA A 45 10.98 1.64 -16.70
CA ALA A 45 10.21 0.87 -15.72
C ALA A 45 8.85 1.51 -15.43
N CYS A 46 7.79 0.72 -15.55
CA CYS A 46 6.47 1.08 -15.07
C CYS A 46 6.40 1.01 -13.53
N ARG A 47 5.35 1.60 -12.94
CA ARG A 47 5.16 1.63 -11.46
C ARG A 47 5.30 0.25 -10.82
N THR A 48 4.73 -0.79 -11.42
CA THR A 48 4.82 -2.17 -10.91
C THR A 48 6.25 -2.70 -10.98
N GLN A 49 6.95 -2.48 -12.10
CA GLN A 49 8.34 -2.89 -12.26
C GLN A 49 9.26 -2.17 -11.27
N THR A 50 9.03 -0.86 -11.05
CA THR A 50 9.78 -0.09 -10.04
C THR A 50 9.56 -0.66 -8.64
N VAL A 51 8.33 -1.00 -8.26
CA VAL A 51 8.06 -1.68 -6.98
C VAL A 51 8.86 -2.98 -6.86
N ASP A 52 8.85 -3.82 -7.90
CA ASP A 52 9.60 -5.06 -7.87
C ASP A 52 11.11 -4.82 -7.75
N HIS A 53 11.67 -3.87 -8.49
CA HIS A 53 13.08 -3.49 -8.36
C HIS A 53 13.43 -2.96 -6.97
N MET A 54 12.57 -2.17 -6.34
CA MET A 54 12.80 -1.69 -4.98
C MET A 54 12.81 -2.84 -3.96
N PHE A 55 11.87 -3.79 -4.07
CA PHE A 55 11.85 -4.96 -3.18
C PHE A 55 13.03 -5.90 -3.41
N LEU A 56 13.53 -6.00 -4.64
CA LEU A 56 14.73 -6.77 -4.95
C LEU A 56 16.00 -6.11 -4.40
N ASN A 57 16.07 -4.78 -4.42
CA ASN A 57 17.27 -4.04 -4.02
C ASN A 57 17.34 -3.79 -2.51
N TYR A 58 16.22 -3.41 -1.89
CA TYR A 58 16.16 -2.96 -0.50
C TYR A 58 15.50 -3.96 0.45
N CYS A 59 14.83 -4.99 -0.07
CA CYS A 59 14.14 -6.02 0.71
C CYS A 59 13.22 -5.41 1.79
N ILE A 60 13.48 -5.69 3.06
CA ILE A 60 12.72 -5.17 4.21
C ILE A 60 12.83 -3.65 4.36
N ASN A 61 13.86 -3.02 3.81
CA ASN A 61 14.09 -1.57 3.91
C ASN A 61 13.32 -0.77 2.86
N THR A 62 12.59 -1.43 1.96
CA THR A 62 11.87 -0.78 0.85
C THR A 62 10.94 0.34 1.31
N ILE A 63 10.16 0.11 2.36
CA ILE A 63 9.24 1.13 2.89
C ILE A 63 10.00 2.31 3.51
N LYS A 64 11.14 2.05 4.15
CA LYS A 64 12.00 3.09 4.73
C LYS A 64 12.62 3.96 3.64
N VAL A 65 13.15 3.34 2.59
CA VAL A 65 13.72 4.04 1.42
C VAL A 65 12.65 4.87 0.71
N THR A 66 11.47 4.29 0.46
CA THR A 66 10.37 4.99 -0.21
C THR A 66 9.98 6.26 0.55
N ARG A 67 9.79 6.17 1.87
CA ARG A 67 9.42 7.33 2.70
C ARG A 67 10.46 8.44 2.61
N ASN A 68 11.75 8.09 2.63
CA ASN A 68 12.81 9.08 2.50
C ASN A 68 12.77 9.78 1.14
N VAL A 69 12.63 9.02 0.05
CA VAL A 69 12.54 9.60 -1.30
C VAL A 69 11.32 10.51 -1.43
N LEU A 70 10.15 10.08 -0.96
CA LEU A 70 8.94 10.92 -0.97
C LEU A 70 9.14 12.22 -0.17
N LYS A 71 9.86 12.16 0.95
CA LYS A 71 10.19 13.35 1.74
C LYS A 71 11.15 14.30 1.00
N GLU A 72 12.16 13.76 0.32
CA GLU A 72 13.11 14.55 -0.49
C GLU A 72 12.42 15.29 -1.64
N MET A 73 11.39 14.68 -2.22
CA MET A 73 10.57 15.26 -3.28
C MET A 73 9.41 16.13 -2.76
N ASN A 74 9.38 16.45 -1.46
CA ASN A 74 8.29 17.18 -0.81
C ASN A 74 6.89 16.54 -0.93
N GLN A 75 6.80 15.24 -1.22
CA GLN A 75 5.56 14.45 -1.25
C GLN A 75 5.13 14.01 0.17
N ASN A 76 5.11 14.96 1.10
CA ASN A 76 4.94 14.73 2.54
C ASN A 76 3.60 14.05 2.90
N LEU A 77 2.53 14.34 2.16
CA LEU A 77 1.22 13.70 2.38
C LEU A 77 1.26 12.19 2.06
N LEU A 78 1.99 11.81 1.00
CA LEU A 78 2.14 10.41 0.61
C LEU A 78 3.07 9.67 1.58
N GLU A 79 4.13 10.34 2.07
CA GLU A 79 4.99 9.84 3.12
C GLU A 79 4.21 9.56 4.41
N GLU A 80 3.36 10.49 4.86
CA GLU A 80 2.55 10.34 6.06
C GLU A 80 1.54 9.19 5.94
N LYS A 81 0.91 9.04 4.77
CA LYS A 81 0.03 7.89 4.50
C LYS A 81 0.77 6.57 4.57
N LEU A 82 2.02 6.53 4.10
CA LEU A 82 2.86 5.34 4.10
C LEU A 82 3.43 5.04 5.50
N SER A 83 3.66 6.06 6.34
CA SER A 83 4.19 5.89 7.71
C SER A 83 3.18 5.29 8.69
N LYS A 84 1.88 5.41 8.40
CA LYS A 84 0.78 4.77 9.15
C LYS A 84 0.74 3.24 9.01
N ILE A 85 1.58 2.68 8.16
CA ILE A 85 1.61 1.24 7.85
C ILE A 85 2.74 0.62 8.68
N PRO A 86 2.43 -0.27 9.64
CA PRO A 86 3.45 -0.87 10.48
C PRO A 86 4.46 -1.62 9.60
N SER A 87 5.75 -1.41 9.86
CA SER A 87 6.86 -2.07 9.14
C SER A 87 6.95 -3.58 9.41
N GLU A 88 6.13 -4.09 10.33
CA GLU A 88 6.03 -5.50 10.70
C GLU A 88 4.66 -6.07 10.32
N PRO A 89 4.57 -7.39 10.02
CA PRO A 89 3.29 -8.07 9.83
C PRO A 89 2.67 -8.37 11.20
N THR A 90 2.45 -7.35 12.03
CA THR A 90 1.58 -7.52 13.20
C THR A 90 0.15 -7.51 12.65
N GLY A 91 -0.55 -8.62 12.80
CA GLY A 91 -1.82 -8.91 12.13
C GLY A 91 -2.88 -7.85 12.41
N TRP A 92 -3.42 -7.23 11.35
CA TRP A 92 -4.61 -6.41 11.44
C TRP A 92 -5.72 -7.14 10.72
N THR A 93 -6.57 -7.73 11.55
CA THR A 93 -7.94 -8.13 11.24
C THR A 93 -8.63 -6.99 10.49
N MET A 94 -9.37 -7.38 9.45
CA MET A 94 -10.40 -6.60 8.77
C MET A 94 -11.06 -5.56 9.71
N VAL A 95 -10.64 -4.30 9.65
CA VAL A 95 -11.52 -3.19 10.01
C VAL A 95 -12.17 -2.77 8.72
N GLU A 96 -13.09 -3.63 8.27
CA GLU A 96 -14.06 -3.26 7.26
C GLU A 96 -15.08 -2.35 7.97
N SER A 97 -14.99 -1.07 7.64
CA SER A 97 -15.93 -0.02 8.01
C SER A 97 -17.37 -0.49 7.76
N ARG A 98 -18.07 -0.87 8.83
CA ARG A 98 -19.54 -0.91 8.83
C ARG A 98 -20.05 0.48 9.17
N GLU A 99 -20.14 1.32 8.14
CA GLU A 99 -21.11 2.40 8.12
C GLU A 99 -22.50 1.83 7.82
N GLY A 100 -23.55 2.40 8.43
CA GLY A 100 -24.90 2.38 7.88
C GLY A 100 -25.90 1.43 8.53
N GLN A 101 -26.68 1.99 9.44
CA GLN A 101 -27.87 1.43 10.08
C GLN A 101 -28.96 1.06 9.05
N LEU A 102 -29.88 0.15 9.41
CA LEU A 102 -31.32 0.45 9.56
C LEU A 102 -32.10 -0.78 10.02
N ALA A 103 -32.92 -0.53 11.05
CA ALA A 103 -33.85 -1.45 11.65
C ALA A 103 -34.94 -1.92 10.68
N ALA A 104 -35.29 -3.19 10.76
CA ALA A 104 -36.63 -3.67 10.47
C ALA A 104 -36.99 -4.75 11.49
N SER A 105 -37.65 -4.30 12.56
CA SER A 105 -38.53 -5.14 13.38
C SER A 105 -39.74 -5.53 12.53
N SER A 106 -39.98 -6.83 12.35
CA SER A 106 -41.24 -7.50 11.98
C SER A 106 -40.88 -8.96 11.69
N GLY A 107 -41.46 -10.01 12.27
CA GLY A 107 -42.56 -10.17 13.18
C GLY A 107 -42.68 -11.67 13.45
N GLN A 108 -43.34 -11.99 14.56
CA GLN A 108 -43.86 -13.30 14.96
C GLN A 108 -43.94 -14.35 13.83
N LEU A 109 -43.21 -15.47 13.95
CA LEU A 109 -43.45 -16.65 13.12
C LEU A 109 -44.35 -17.60 13.94
N ALA A 110 -45.61 -17.63 13.52
CA ALA A 110 -46.70 -18.34 14.15
C ALA A 110 -46.42 -19.85 14.28
N GLU A 111 -46.87 -20.41 15.40
CA GLU A 111 -47.16 -21.83 15.56
C GLU A 111 -48.01 -22.34 14.40
N LEU A 112 -47.59 -23.45 13.78
CA LEU A 112 -48.48 -24.46 13.22
C LEU A 112 -47.77 -25.83 13.24
N HIS A 113 -48.00 -26.61 14.30
CA HIS A 113 -48.15 -28.06 14.15
C HIS A 113 -49.50 -28.32 13.44
N PRO A 114 -49.61 -29.30 12.52
CA PRO A 114 -50.06 -30.62 12.98
C PRO A 114 -49.57 -31.87 12.19
N LEU A 115 -49.42 -32.94 12.97
CA LEU A 115 -49.87 -34.34 12.82
C LEU A 115 -49.45 -35.28 11.67
N SER A 116 -49.33 -36.54 12.13
CA SER A 116 -49.40 -37.85 11.45
C SER A 116 -48.05 -38.40 10.99
N ASN A 117 -47.63 -39.59 11.40
CA ASN A 117 -48.38 -40.85 11.58
C ASN A 117 -48.03 -41.58 12.89
#